data_AF-A0AAW0AKR2-F1
#
_entry.id   AF-A0AAW0AKR2-F1
#
_cell.length_a   1.000
_cell.length_b   1.000
_cell.length_c   1.000
_cell.angle_alpha   90.00
_cell.angle_beta   90.00
_cell.angle_gamma   90.00
#
_symmetry.space_group_name_H-M   'P 1'
#
loop_
_entity.id
_entity.type
_entity.pdbx_description
1 polymer ?
#
loop_
_entity_poly.entity_id
_entity_poly.type
_entity_poly.pdbx_seq_one_letter_code
_entity_poly.pdbx_strand_id
1 'polypeptide(L)'
;MQTLWKKFKDEIYQEGRERSKVSASKIDNEIADAETDLEFVLADDKLSEEETKLSGAVLTEKLALLHQKRFRDAGLNARIRHKLGAEVISEYWFKINKPRKPKEVIYRLLKSRELDARLEDAPQYETNSKRMANIARNYHNKLQKDRREVAPDIRDHTIGVILARTVRKTTEEQKTSLKTRLTRADVKLALKMSANKKAPGLNGMTYELWKTLDARFENDSRLDRPAFDIIEALQIVS
;
A
#
# COMPACT_ATOMS: atom_id res chain seq x y z
N MET A 1 1.85 -11.86 -25.36
CA MET A 1 0.82 -11.84 -24.28
C MET A 1 1.32 -11.23 -22.98
N GLN A 2 2.51 -11.57 -22.48
CA GLN A 2 3.02 -11.01 -21.21
C GLN A 2 3.12 -9.47 -21.20
N THR A 3 3.44 -8.84 -22.33
CA THR A 3 3.48 -7.37 -22.49
C THR A 3 2.09 -6.73 -22.43
N LEU A 4 1.07 -7.38 -23.01
CA LEU A 4 -0.31 -6.92 -22.96
C LEU A 4 -0.88 -7.01 -21.54
N TRP A 5 -0.63 -8.13 -20.85
CA TRP A 5 -1.02 -8.29 -19.44
C TRP A 5 -0.37 -7.27 -18.53
N LYS A 6 0.90 -6.92 -18.79
CA LYS A 6 1.58 -5.84 -18.08
C LYS A 6 0.88 -4.50 -18.31
N LYS A 7 0.62 -4.11 -19.56
CA LYS A 7 -0.08 -2.87 -19.90
C LYS A 7 -1.45 -2.77 -19.21
N PHE A 8 -2.25 -3.84 -19.29
CA PHE A 8 -3.55 -3.93 -18.62
C PHE A 8 -3.46 -3.70 -17.10
N LYS A 9 -2.48 -4.33 -16.45
CA LYS A 9 -2.23 -4.13 -15.01
C LYS A 9 -1.81 -2.70 -14.68
N ASP A 10 -0.95 -2.11 -15.51
CA ASP A 10 -0.49 -0.74 -15.32
C ASP A 10 -1.66 0.26 -15.50
N GLU A 11 -2.54 0.03 -16.47
CA GLU A 11 -3.76 0.83 -16.70
C GLU A 11 -4.74 0.76 -15.52
N ILE A 12 -5.06 -0.46 -15.03
CA ILE A 12 -5.92 -0.62 -13.84
C ILE A 12 -5.34 0.11 -12.63
N TYR A 13 -4.02 0.01 -12.46
CA TYR A 13 -3.35 0.67 -11.35
C TYR A 13 -3.46 2.19 -11.44
N GLN A 14 -3.26 2.79 -12.63
CA GLN A 14 -3.40 4.23 -12.82
C GLN A 14 -4.85 4.69 -12.60
N GLU A 15 -5.81 4.00 -13.21
CA GLU A 15 -7.23 4.31 -13.05
C GLU A 15 -7.66 4.22 -11.57
N GLY A 16 -7.22 3.17 -10.87
CA GLY A 16 -7.44 3.01 -9.44
C GLY A 16 -6.83 4.14 -8.61
N ARG A 17 -5.64 4.62 -8.99
CA ARG A 17 -4.98 5.74 -8.32
C ARG A 17 -5.68 7.06 -8.57
N GLU A 18 -6.08 7.33 -9.80
CA GLU A 18 -6.85 8.54 -10.16
C GLU A 18 -8.18 8.57 -9.44
N ARG A 19 -8.90 7.44 -9.46
CA ARG A 19 -10.15 7.31 -8.71
C ARG A 19 -9.95 7.41 -7.21
N SER A 20 -8.83 6.95 -6.66
CA SER A 20 -8.52 7.13 -5.25
C SER A 20 -8.27 8.61 -4.89
N LYS A 21 -7.73 9.42 -5.81
CA LYS A 21 -7.60 10.88 -5.61
C LYS A 21 -8.97 11.54 -5.61
N VAL A 22 -9.84 11.18 -6.56
CA VAL A 22 -11.21 11.70 -6.64
C VAL A 22 -12.09 11.23 -5.46
N SER A 23 -11.85 10.01 -4.99
CA SER A 23 -12.56 9.40 -3.87
C SER A 23 -12.07 9.87 -2.50
N ALA A 24 -11.15 10.84 -2.44
CA ALA A 24 -10.93 11.60 -1.22
C ALA A 24 -12.28 12.09 -0.68
N SER A 25 -12.45 12.13 0.64
CA SER A 25 -13.76 12.49 1.17
C SER A 25 -14.07 13.92 0.75
N LYS A 26 -15.31 14.20 0.33
CA LYS A 26 -15.73 15.56 -0.06
C LYS A 26 -15.31 16.61 0.98
N ILE A 27 -15.37 16.22 2.26
CA ILE A 27 -14.95 17.04 3.39
C ILE A 27 -13.44 17.31 3.40
N ASP A 28 -12.60 16.33 3.04
CA ASP A 28 -11.15 16.55 2.96
C ASP A 28 -10.80 17.50 1.80
N ASN A 29 -11.51 17.42 0.66
CA ASN A 29 -11.34 18.37 -0.44
C ASN A 29 -11.82 19.77 -0.03
N GLU A 30 -12.99 19.89 0.60
CA GLU A 30 -13.51 21.17 1.10
C GLU A 30 -12.57 21.83 2.13
N ILE A 31 -11.87 21.03 2.95
CA ILE A 31 -10.83 21.52 3.87
C ILE A 31 -9.63 22.04 3.08
N ALA A 32 -9.11 21.27 2.13
CA ALA A 32 -7.95 21.66 1.33
C ALA A 32 -8.21 22.94 0.51
N ASP A 33 -9.40 23.05 -0.07
CA ASP A 33 -9.84 24.25 -0.80
C ASP A 33 -9.90 25.47 0.15
N ALA A 34 -10.50 25.31 1.35
CA ALA A 34 -10.60 26.40 2.32
C ALA A 34 -9.24 26.80 2.95
N GLU A 35 -8.30 25.86 3.11
CA GLU A 35 -6.92 26.15 3.51
C GLU A 35 -6.20 26.95 2.42
N THR A 36 -6.38 26.55 1.17
CA THR A 36 -5.80 27.24 0.00
C THR A 36 -6.37 28.65 -0.14
N ASP A 37 -7.69 28.83 -0.01
CA ASP A 37 -8.34 30.15 -0.02
C ASP A 37 -7.83 31.06 1.10
N LEU A 38 -7.60 30.50 2.30
CA LEU A 38 -7.07 31.24 3.44
C LEU A 38 -5.64 31.70 3.18
N GLU A 39 -4.78 30.84 2.62
CA GLU A 39 -3.43 31.23 2.22
C GLU A 39 -3.44 32.34 1.16
N PHE A 40 -4.34 32.27 0.18
CA PHE A 40 -4.48 33.33 -0.83
C PHE A 40 -4.94 34.66 -0.23
N VAL A 41 -5.95 34.66 0.65
CA VAL A 41 -6.44 35.87 1.31
C VAL A 41 -5.36 36.52 2.19
N LEU A 42 -4.56 35.71 2.88
CA LEU A 42 -3.48 36.21 3.75
C LEU A 42 -2.27 36.72 2.96
N ALA A 43 -2.08 36.28 1.71
CA ALA A 43 -0.97 36.68 0.85
C ALA A 43 -1.31 37.82 -0.13
N ASP A 44 -2.58 38.23 -0.24
CA ASP A 44 -3.01 39.28 -1.16
C ASP A 44 -2.78 40.69 -0.59
N ASP A 45 -1.73 41.35 -1.07
CA ASP A 45 -1.37 42.74 -0.72
C ASP A 45 -2.37 43.80 -1.25
N LYS A 46 -3.37 43.40 -2.05
CA LYS A 46 -4.36 44.32 -2.63
C LYS A 46 -5.59 44.54 -1.74
N LEU A 47 -5.82 43.66 -0.77
CA LEU A 47 -6.95 43.76 0.16
C LEU A 47 -6.63 44.76 1.27
N SER A 48 -7.65 45.51 1.70
CA SER A 48 -7.54 46.31 2.92
C SER A 48 -7.28 45.40 4.13
N GLU A 49 -6.53 45.89 5.12
CA GLU A 49 -6.25 45.13 6.35
C GLU A 49 -7.54 44.66 7.05
N GLU A 50 -8.61 45.45 6.96
CA GLU A 50 -9.93 45.09 7.50
C GLU A 50 -10.62 43.98 6.69
N GLU A 51 -10.51 44.02 5.36
CA GLU A 51 -11.11 43.01 4.46
C GLU A 51 -10.41 41.67 4.57
N THR A 52 -9.08 41.67 4.70
CA THR A 52 -8.26 40.47 4.95
C THR A 52 -8.62 39.84 6.29
N LYS A 53 -8.77 40.64 7.35
CA LYS A 53 -9.18 40.14 8.67
C LYS A 53 -10.58 39.54 8.65
N LEU A 54 -11.54 40.21 8.03
CA LEU A 54 -12.92 39.72 7.95
C LEU A 54 -13.01 38.43 7.13
N SER A 55 -12.40 38.41 5.93
CA SER A 55 -12.41 37.24 5.05
C SER A 55 -11.66 36.06 5.67
N GLY A 56 -10.53 36.33 6.34
CA GLY A 56 -9.80 35.32 7.11
C GLY A 56 -10.60 34.75 8.28
N ALA A 57 -11.34 35.58 9.02
CA ALA A 57 -12.23 35.12 10.08
C ALA A 57 -13.34 34.18 9.55
N VAL A 58 -13.96 34.52 8.42
CA VAL A 58 -14.99 33.67 7.80
C VAL A 58 -14.42 32.32 7.34
N LEU A 59 -13.24 32.32 6.71
CA LEU A 59 -12.60 31.08 6.25
C LEU A 59 -12.13 30.19 7.41
N THR A 60 -11.59 30.78 8.48
CA THR A 60 -11.20 30.03 9.69
C THR A 60 -12.39 29.43 10.42
N GLU A 61 -13.54 30.13 10.49
CA GLU A 61 -14.78 29.58 11.02
C GLU A 61 -15.29 28.41 10.17
N LYS A 62 -15.29 28.56 8.84
CA LYS A 62 -15.64 27.49 7.90
C LYS A 62 -14.75 26.26 8.09
N LEU A 63 -13.43 26.45 8.22
CA LEU A 63 -12.49 25.36 8.50
C LEU A 63 -12.81 24.66 9.83
N ALA A 64 -13.10 25.41 10.89
CA ALA A 64 -13.47 24.84 12.18
C ALA A 64 -14.73 23.95 12.08
N LEU A 65 -15.75 24.40 11.34
CA LEU A 65 -16.97 23.63 11.10
C LEU A 65 -16.71 22.35 10.28
N LEU A 66 -15.89 22.43 9.23
CA LEU A 66 -15.51 21.28 8.41
C LEU A 66 -14.72 20.23 9.20
N HIS A 67 -13.74 20.67 10.00
CA HIS A 67 -13.03 19.78 10.92
C HIS A 67 -13.98 19.13 11.92
N GLN A 68 -14.88 19.90 12.54
CA GLN A 68 -15.86 19.36 13.48
C GLN A 68 -16.77 18.32 12.81
N LYS A 69 -17.23 18.57 11.59
CA LYS A 69 -18.02 17.61 10.80
C LYS A 69 -17.22 16.33 10.54
N ARG A 70 -15.98 16.46 10.07
CA ARG A 70 -15.06 15.33 9.85
C ARG A 70 -14.88 14.48 11.11
N PHE A 71 -14.65 15.11 12.27
CA PHE A 71 -14.51 14.40 13.54
C PHE A 71 -15.80 13.68 13.95
N ARG A 72 -16.96 14.32 13.79
CA ARG A 72 -18.27 13.71 14.07
C ARG A 72 -18.50 12.48 13.20
N ASP A 73 -18.25 12.58 11.90
CA ASP A 73 -18.41 11.48 10.95
C ASP A 73 -17.44 10.33 11.23
N ALA A 74 -16.17 10.65 11.53
CA ALA A 74 -15.18 9.66 11.93
C ALA A 74 -15.60 8.91 13.21
N GLY A 75 -16.10 9.64 14.21
CA GLY A 75 -16.60 9.08 15.46
C GLY A 75 -17.87 8.24 15.28
N LEU A 76 -18.80 8.67 14.43
CA LEU A 76 -19.99 7.88 14.07
C LEU A 76 -19.58 6.57 13.37
N ASN A 77 -18.71 6.66 12.37
CA ASN A 77 -18.20 5.48 11.66
C ASN A 77 -17.41 4.53 12.57
N ALA A 78 -16.68 5.04 13.56
CA ALA A 78 -16.02 4.22 14.57
C ALA A 78 -17.04 3.48 15.45
N ARG A 79 -18.09 4.17 15.92
CA ARG A 79 -19.18 3.57 16.72
C ARG A 79 -19.97 2.52 15.94
N ILE A 80 -20.32 2.81 14.68
CA ILE A 80 -21.01 1.85 13.80
C ILE A 80 -20.14 0.60 13.61
N ARG A 81 -18.85 0.76 13.28
CA ARG A 81 -17.91 -0.36 13.15
C ARG A 81 -17.78 -1.16 14.44
N HIS A 82 -17.74 -0.48 15.60
CA HIS A 82 -17.74 -1.15 16.89
C HIS A 82 -19.01 -1.98 17.08
N LYS A 83 -20.19 -1.38 16.90
CA LYS A 83 -21.47 -2.08 17.07
C LYS A 83 -21.62 -3.29 16.14
N LEU A 84 -21.15 -3.19 14.90
CA LEU A 84 -21.21 -4.28 13.93
C LEU A 84 -20.17 -5.39 14.19
N GLY A 85 -18.97 -5.02 14.64
CA GLY A 85 -17.81 -5.91 14.62
C GLY A 85 -17.23 -6.28 15.97
N ALA A 86 -17.67 -5.68 17.08
CA ALA A 86 -17.11 -5.93 18.41
C ALA A 86 -17.65 -7.20 19.08
N GLU A 87 -18.72 -7.79 18.57
CA GLU A 87 -19.30 -9.04 19.09
C GLU A 87 -19.05 -10.23 18.17
N VAL A 88 -18.81 -9.97 16.89
CA VAL A 88 -18.50 -11.01 15.90
C VAL A 88 -16.99 -11.22 15.85
N ILE A 89 -16.54 -12.48 15.82
CA ILE A 89 -15.13 -12.86 15.60
C ILE A 89 -14.71 -12.38 14.20
N SER A 90 -14.30 -11.12 14.15
CA SER A 90 -13.98 -10.37 12.95
C SER A 90 -12.57 -9.79 13.09
N GLU A 91 -11.99 -9.34 11.98
CA GLU A 91 -10.69 -8.64 12.03
C GLU A 91 -10.74 -7.42 12.97
N TYR A 92 -11.88 -6.73 13.01
CA TYR A 92 -12.09 -5.61 13.91
C TYR A 92 -11.96 -6.07 15.37
N TRP A 93 -12.64 -7.15 15.73
CA TRP A 93 -12.55 -7.79 17.04
C TRP A 93 -11.11 -8.15 17.42
N PHE A 94 -10.36 -8.78 16.51
CA PHE A 94 -8.96 -9.10 16.76
C PHE A 94 -8.10 -7.85 16.94
N LYS A 95 -8.34 -6.77 16.18
CA LYS A 95 -7.59 -5.52 16.30
C LYS A 95 -7.83 -4.80 17.62
N ILE A 96 -9.06 -4.79 18.13
CA ILE A 96 -9.37 -4.15 19.43
C ILE A 96 -8.82 -4.95 20.60
N ASN A 97 -8.82 -6.29 20.51
CA ASN A 97 -8.35 -7.18 21.57
C ASN A 97 -6.85 -7.51 21.49
N LYS A 98 -6.18 -7.17 20.39
CA LYS A 98 -4.73 -7.38 20.26
C LYS A 98 -3.99 -6.52 21.28
N PRO A 99 -3.24 -7.11 22.23
CA PRO A 99 -2.52 -6.33 23.22
C PRO A 99 -1.52 -5.41 22.52
N ARG A 100 -1.63 -4.11 22.78
CA ARG A 100 -0.68 -3.11 22.29
C ARG A 100 0.50 -3.10 23.25
N LYS A 101 1.55 -3.86 22.92
CA LYS A 101 2.83 -3.73 23.61
C LYS A 101 3.28 -2.26 23.48
N PRO A 102 3.73 -1.61 24.57
CA PRO A 102 4.35 -0.30 24.49
C PRO A 102 5.41 -0.35 23.39
N LYS A 103 5.36 0.60 22.45
CA LYS A 103 6.42 0.67 21.44
C LYS A 103 7.72 0.93 22.19
N GLU A 104 8.71 0.07 22.01
CA GLU A 104 10.05 0.32 22.54
C GLU A 104 10.55 1.65 21.96
N VAL A 105 10.86 2.59 22.83
CA VAL A 105 11.38 3.89 22.44
C VAL A 105 12.87 3.73 22.19
N ILE A 106 13.28 3.89 20.93
CA ILE A 106 14.69 4.01 20.59
C ILE A 106 15.11 5.43 20.97
N TYR A 107 15.91 5.57 22.02
CA TYR A 107 16.31 6.88 22.55
C TYR A 107 17.32 7.61 21.65
N ARG A 108 18.20 6.87 21.00
CA ARG A 108 19.26 7.41 20.14
C ARG A 108 19.78 6.39 19.15
N LEU A 109 20.25 6.85 17.99
CA LEU A 109 20.98 6.03 17.03
C LEU A 109 22.44 6.46 16.96
N LEU A 110 23.34 5.51 16.78
CA LEU A 110 24.74 5.80 16.50
C LEU A 110 24.85 6.49 15.13
N LYS A 111 25.56 7.61 15.06
CA LYS A 111 25.91 8.23 13.78
C LYS A 111 27.02 7.39 13.14
N SER A 112 26.75 6.82 11.98
CA SER A 112 27.78 6.10 11.22
C SER A 112 28.80 7.09 10.67
N ARG A 113 30.09 6.79 10.85
CA ARG A 113 31.22 7.51 10.25
C ARG A 113 31.12 7.62 8.73
N GLU A 114 30.47 6.64 8.10
CA GLU A 114 30.25 6.63 6.65
C GLU A 114 29.20 7.64 6.18
N LEU A 115 28.34 8.14 7.08
CA LEU A 115 27.27 9.08 6.76
C LEU A 115 27.62 10.54 7.10
N ASP A 116 28.63 10.77 7.94
CA ASP A 116 29.09 12.11 8.32
C ASP A 116 30.62 12.12 8.51
N ALA A 117 31.34 12.59 7.48
CA ALA A 117 32.80 12.60 7.42
C ALA A 117 33.46 13.55 8.44
N ARG A 118 32.67 14.32 9.21
CA ARG A 118 33.13 15.24 10.25
C ARG A 118 33.19 14.62 11.64
N LEU A 119 32.88 13.32 11.75
CA LEU A 119 32.90 12.59 13.02
C LEU A 119 34.36 12.31 13.46
N GLU A 120 34.74 12.86 14.62
CA GLU A 120 35.94 12.49 15.36
C GLU A 120 35.91 11.00 15.78
N ASP A 121 37.04 10.42 16.22
CA ASP A 121 37.15 8.99 16.58
C ASP A 121 36.24 8.53 17.75
N ALA A 122 35.53 9.46 18.40
CA ALA A 122 34.57 9.16 19.45
C ALA A 122 33.14 8.89 18.90
N PRO A 123 32.43 7.86 19.40
CA PRO A 123 31.09 7.52 18.94
C PRO A 123 30.07 8.64 19.27
N GLN A 124 29.54 9.29 18.24
CA GLN A 124 28.46 10.28 18.39
C GLN A 124 27.08 9.66 18.15
N TYR A 125 26.09 10.19 18.86
CA TYR A 125 24.71 9.72 18.79
C TYR A 125 23.78 10.82 18.27
N GLU A 126 22.72 10.41 17.58
CA GLU A 126 21.62 11.28 17.15
C GLU A 126 20.37 10.97 17.99
N THR A 127 19.78 12.02 18.56
CA THR A 127 18.57 11.96 19.40
C THR A 127 17.36 12.57 18.70
N ASN A 128 17.56 13.33 17.62
CA ASN A 128 16.47 13.89 16.84
C ASN A 128 15.81 12.79 15.99
N SER A 129 14.55 12.49 16.27
CA SER A 129 13.79 11.40 15.64
C SER A 129 13.74 11.47 14.10
N LYS A 130 13.62 12.68 13.52
CA LYS A 130 13.62 12.86 12.05
C LYS A 130 14.98 12.47 11.46
N ARG A 131 16.07 12.88 12.12
CA ARG A 131 17.44 12.53 11.69
C ARG A 131 17.75 11.05 11.91
N MET A 132 17.30 10.47 13.02
CA MET A 132 17.40 9.03 13.27
C MET A 132 16.70 8.22 12.18
N ALA A 133 15.49 8.61 11.77
CA ALA A 133 14.78 7.96 10.67
C ALA A 133 15.56 8.03 9.35
N ASN A 134 16.20 9.17 9.07
CA ASN A 134 17.05 9.32 7.89
C ASN A 134 18.31 8.43 7.95
N ILE A 135 18.97 8.34 9.11
CA ILE A 135 20.13 7.46 9.33
C ILE A 135 19.72 6.00 9.05
N ALA A 136 18.63 5.53 9.66
CA ALA A 136 18.13 4.18 9.47
C ALA A 136 17.74 3.90 8.00
N ARG A 137 17.03 4.83 7.36
CA ARG A 137 16.67 4.74 5.93
C ARG A 137 17.90 4.62 5.05
N ASN A 138 18.89 5.49 5.24
CA ASN A 138 20.10 5.50 4.43
C ASN A 138 20.90 4.22 4.61
N TYR A 139 21.01 3.71 5.85
CA TYR A 139 21.64 2.42 6.15
C TYR A 139 20.96 1.27 5.41
N HIS A 140 19.64 1.13 5.51
CA HIS A 140 18.91 0.05 4.82
C HIS A 140 18.94 0.18 3.29
N ASN A 141 18.86 1.39 2.75
CA ASN A 141 19.00 1.63 1.32
C ASN A 141 20.40 1.24 0.82
N LYS A 142 21.45 1.54 1.59
CA LYS A 142 22.82 1.10 1.28
C LYS A 142 22.89 -0.43 1.29
N LEU A 143 22.39 -1.09 2.33
CA LEU A 143 22.37 -2.56 2.42
C LEU A 143 21.64 -3.22 1.24
N GLN A 144 20.54 -2.63 0.76
CA GLN A 144 19.80 -3.15 -0.39
C GLN A 144 20.54 -2.99 -1.72
N LYS A 145 21.33 -1.91 -1.86
CA LYS A 145 22.16 -1.64 -3.05
C LYS A 145 23.50 -2.37 -3.01
N ASP A 146 24.02 -2.62 -1.82
CA ASP A 146 25.24 -3.39 -1.55
C ASP A 146 25.01 -4.90 -1.65
N ARG A 147 23.98 -5.31 -2.41
CA ARG A 147 23.92 -6.65 -2.97
C ARG A 147 25.13 -6.78 -3.87
N ARG A 148 26.22 -7.32 -3.33
CA ARG A 148 27.38 -7.74 -4.11
C ARG A 148 26.85 -8.60 -5.24
N GLU A 149 26.98 -8.11 -6.47
CA GLU A 149 26.75 -8.94 -7.64
C GLU A 149 27.72 -10.10 -7.51
N VAL A 150 27.19 -11.28 -7.18
CA VAL A 150 27.98 -12.50 -7.14
C VAL A 150 28.44 -12.70 -8.58
N ALA A 151 29.76 -12.79 -8.76
CA ALA A 151 30.35 -13.00 -10.07
C ALA A 151 29.63 -14.20 -10.76
N PRO A 152 29.32 -14.11 -12.06
CA PRO A 152 28.46 -15.09 -12.74
C PRO A 152 28.92 -16.53 -12.55
N ASP A 153 30.24 -16.74 -12.53
CA ASP A 153 30.92 -18.02 -12.28
C ASP A 153 30.65 -18.58 -10.87
N ILE A 154 30.73 -17.76 -9.83
CA ILE A 154 30.43 -18.16 -8.44
C ILE A 154 28.95 -18.48 -8.29
N ARG A 155 28.09 -17.69 -8.95
CA ARG A 155 26.64 -17.90 -8.96
C ARG A 155 26.29 -19.23 -9.63
N ASP A 156 26.83 -19.49 -10.81
CA ASP A 156 26.58 -20.70 -11.58
C ASP A 156 27.13 -21.95 -10.87
N HIS A 157 28.31 -21.85 -10.27
CA HIS A 157 28.86 -22.90 -9.42
C HIS A 157 27.94 -23.21 -8.23
N THR A 158 27.47 -22.18 -7.52
CA THR A 158 26.58 -22.34 -6.36
C THR A 158 25.22 -22.95 -6.78
N ILE A 159 24.67 -22.49 -7.90
CA ILE A 159 23.44 -23.06 -8.49
C ILE A 159 23.67 -24.55 -8.81
N GLY A 160 24.80 -24.89 -9.45
CA GLY A 160 25.16 -26.28 -9.75
C GLY A 160 25.25 -27.15 -8.50
N VAL A 161 25.89 -26.67 -7.44
CA VAL A 161 26.01 -27.38 -6.15
C VAL A 161 24.64 -27.60 -5.50
N ILE A 162 23.77 -26.58 -5.50
CA ILE A 162 22.42 -26.68 -4.92
C ILE A 162 21.55 -27.64 -5.75
N LEU A 163 21.61 -27.55 -7.08
CA LEU A 163 20.89 -28.45 -7.98
C LEU A 163 21.36 -29.91 -7.82
N ALA A 164 22.66 -30.14 -7.68
CA ALA A 164 23.22 -31.47 -7.41
C ALA A 164 22.77 -32.03 -6.05
N ARG A 165 22.58 -31.18 -5.04
CA ARG A 165 22.02 -31.55 -3.73
C ARG A 165 20.51 -31.74 -3.73
N THR A 166 19.82 -31.32 -4.79
CA THR A 166 18.37 -31.47 -4.91
C THR A 166 18.07 -32.91 -5.33
N VAL A 167 17.99 -33.80 -4.33
CA VAL A 167 17.82 -35.26 -4.52
C VAL A 167 16.48 -35.61 -5.16
N ARG A 168 15.44 -34.81 -4.92
CA ARG A 168 14.10 -35.05 -5.47
C ARG A 168 13.92 -34.33 -6.80
N LYS A 169 13.97 -35.09 -7.89
CA LYS A 169 13.51 -34.64 -9.21
C LYS A 169 12.00 -34.87 -9.31
N THR A 170 11.32 -34.05 -10.11
CA THR A 170 9.92 -34.30 -10.43
C THR A 170 9.78 -35.63 -11.16
N THR A 171 8.84 -36.46 -10.72
CA THR A 171 8.51 -37.72 -11.42
C THR A 171 7.93 -37.41 -12.80
N GLU A 172 7.98 -38.36 -13.74
CA GLU A 172 7.34 -38.17 -15.05
C GLU A 172 5.84 -37.89 -14.93
N GLU A 173 5.18 -38.48 -13.93
CA GLU A 173 3.79 -38.18 -13.58
C GLU A 173 3.60 -36.71 -13.17
N GLN A 174 4.50 -36.17 -12.32
CA GLN A 174 4.48 -34.76 -11.93
C GLN A 174 4.79 -33.83 -13.10
N LYS A 175 5.72 -34.20 -13.99
CA LYS A 175 6.00 -33.42 -15.20
C LYS A 175 4.81 -33.42 -16.16
N THR A 176 4.10 -34.54 -16.26
CA THR A 176 2.88 -34.65 -17.08
C THR A 176 1.75 -33.82 -16.48
N SER A 177 1.59 -33.84 -15.16
CA SER A 177 0.66 -32.95 -14.43
C SER A 177 1.04 -31.47 -14.55
N LEU A 178 2.32 -31.12 -14.60
CA LEU A 178 2.73 -29.73 -14.84
C LEU A 178 2.51 -29.27 -16.30
N LYS A 179 2.36 -30.22 -17.24
CA LYS A 179 2.02 -29.94 -18.65
C LYS A 179 0.51 -29.81 -18.88
N THR A 180 -0.34 -30.24 -17.94
CA THR A 180 -1.79 -30.05 -18.10
C THR A 180 -2.15 -28.58 -18.04
N ARG A 181 -2.98 -28.13 -18.99
CA ARG A 181 -3.48 -26.75 -19.02
C ARG A 181 -4.32 -26.50 -17.77
N LEU A 182 -4.08 -25.36 -17.13
CA LEU A 182 -4.90 -24.90 -16.02
C LEU A 182 -6.35 -24.79 -16.46
N THR A 183 -7.26 -25.39 -15.68
CA THR A 183 -8.68 -25.25 -15.92
C THR A 183 -9.21 -23.98 -15.27
N ARG A 184 -10.37 -23.51 -15.74
CA ARG A 184 -11.10 -22.39 -15.10
C ARG A 184 -11.34 -22.64 -13.61
N ALA A 185 -11.65 -23.89 -13.25
CA ALA A 185 -11.89 -24.29 -11.87
C ALA A 185 -10.63 -24.15 -11.01
N ASP A 186 -9.46 -24.52 -11.55
CA ASP A 186 -8.17 -24.38 -10.87
C ASP A 186 -7.84 -22.92 -10.59
N VAL A 187 -8.00 -22.04 -11.59
CA VAL A 187 -7.74 -20.60 -11.46
C VAL A 187 -8.70 -19.98 -10.44
N LYS A 188 -9.98 -20.36 -10.48
CA LYS A 188 -10.98 -19.86 -9.53
C LYS A 188 -10.72 -20.35 -8.10
N LEU A 189 -10.34 -21.61 -7.94
CA LEU A 189 -9.99 -22.18 -6.64
C LEU A 189 -8.73 -21.49 -6.07
N ALA A 190 -7.69 -21.35 -6.89
CA ALA A 190 -6.46 -20.65 -6.53
C ALA A 190 -6.74 -19.19 -6.13
N LEU A 191 -7.61 -18.51 -6.88
CA LEU A 191 -8.04 -17.15 -6.54
C LEU A 191 -8.80 -17.14 -5.21
N LYS A 192 -9.75 -18.05 -4.99
CA LYS A 192 -10.49 -18.13 -3.72
C LYS A 192 -9.57 -18.37 -2.52
N MET A 193 -8.60 -19.27 -2.66
CA MET A 193 -7.62 -19.63 -1.64
C MET A 193 -6.54 -18.56 -1.41
N SER A 194 -6.39 -17.60 -2.32
CA SER A 194 -5.39 -16.55 -2.17
C SER A 194 -5.64 -15.72 -0.92
N ALA A 195 -4.56 -15.29 -0.27
CA ALA A 195 -4.67 -14.63 1.03
C ALA A 195 -5.26 -13.22 0.88
N ASN A 196 -6.33 -12.94 1.63
CA ASN A 196 -6.83 -11.58 1.79
C ASN A 196 -5.95 -10.81 2.77
N LYS A 197 -5.88 -9.49 2.58
CA LYS A 197 -5.32 -8.48 3.47
C LYS A 197 -3.82 -8.64 3.67
N LYS A 198 -3.15 -9.28 2.71
CA LYS A 198 -1.69 -9.33 2.64
C LYS A 198 -1.15 -8.14 1.86
N ALA A 199 0.08 -7.78 2.18
CA ALA A 199 0.79 -6.73 1.49
C ALA A 199 0.77 -7.02 -0.02
N PRO A 200 0.46 -6.02 -0.85
CA PRO A 200 0.50 -6.20 -2.29
C PRO A 200 1.91 -6.58 -2.73
N GLY A 201 2.01 -7.32 -3.84
CA GLY A 201 3.30 -7.63 -4.46
C GLY A 201 3.96 -6.38 -5.06
N LEU A 202 5.02 -6.59 -5.85
CA LEU A 202 5.79 -5.52 -6.52
C LEU A 202 4.91 -4.50 -7.27
N ASN A 203 3.75 -4.94 -7.78
CA ASN A 203 2.84 -4.12 -8.59
C ASN A 203 1.79 -3.36 -7.76
N GLY A 204 1.81 -3.42 -6.43
CA GLY A 204 0.90 -2.64 -5.58
C GLY A 204 -0.56 -3.14 -5.52
N MET A 205 -0.96 -4.11 -6.35
CA MET A 205 -2.30 -4.69 -6.37
C MET A 205 -2.43 -5.88 -5.40
N THR A 206 -3.54 -5.93 -4.66
CA THR A 206 -3.86 -7.03 -3.73
C THR A 206 -4.77 -8.06 -4.40
N TYR A 207 -4.90 -9.24 -3.79
CA TYR A 207 -5.74 -10.31 -4.34
C TYR A 207 -7.24 -9.99 -4.32
N GLU A 208 -7.67 -9.09 -3.44
CA GLU A 208 -9.05 -8.62 -3.36
C GLU A 208 -9.51 -7.92 -4.63
N LEU A 209 -8.60 -7.25 -5.34
CA LEU A 209 -8.92 -6.66 -6.64
C LEU A 209 -9.44 -7.74 -7.59
N TRP A 210 -8.67 -8.82 -7.75
CA TRP A 210 -9.01 -9.93 -8.64
C TRP A 210 -10.28 -10.66 -8.20
N LYS A 211 -10.45 -10.89 -6.88
CA LYS A 211 -11.68 -11.46 -6.33
C LYS A 211 -12.91 -10.59 -6.58
N THR A 212 -12.74 -9.27 -6.50
CA THR A 212 -13.83 -8.32 -6.74
C THR A 212 -14.22 -8.28 -8.22
N LEU A 213 -13.24 -8.39 -9.13
CA LEU A 213 -13.50 -8.49 -10.57
C LEU A 213 -14.25 -9.78 -10.91
N ASP A 214 -13.87 -10.92 -10.34
CA ASP A 214 -14.59 -12.20 -10.51
C ASP A 214 -16.02 -12.12 -9.98
N ALA A 215 -16.22 -11.59 -8.76
CA ALA A 215 -17.55 -11.41 -8.19
C ALA A 215 -18.44 -10.44 -9.01
N ARG A 216 -17.85 -9.39 -9.58
CA ARG A 216 -18.57 -8.48 -10.49
C ARG A 216 -18.96 -9.18 -11.78
N PHE A 217 -18.03 -9.94 -12.36
CA PHE A 217 -18.30 -10.73 -13.57
C PHE A 217 -19.50 -11.66 -13.37
N GLU A 218 -19.54 -12.41 -12.27
CA GLU A 218 -20.68 -13.29 -11.97
C GLU A 218 -22.00 -12.53 -11.84
N ASN A 219 -21.98 -11.38 -11.16
CA ASN A 219 -23.19 -10.59 -10.94
C ASN A 219 -23.68 -9.93 -12.24
N ASP A 220 -22.79 -9.36 -13.03
CA ASP A 220 -23.13 -8.70 -14.29
C ASP A 220 -23.55 -9.71 -15.36
N SER A 221 -22.92 -10.89 -15.40
CA SER A 221 -23.35 -12.00 -16.27
C SER A 221 -24.75 -12.49 -15.91
N ARG A 222 -25.09 -12.55 -14.61
CA ARG A 222 -26.46 -12.90 -14.16
C ARG A 222 -27.49 -11.85 -14.55
N LEU A 223 -27.09 -10.60 -14.72
CA LEU A 223 -27.93 -9.48 -15.13
C LEU A 223 -27.91 -9.21 -16.64
N ASP A 224 -27.26 -10.10 -17.42
CA ASP A 224 -27.08 -9.97 -18.88
C ASP A 224 -26.43 -8.63 -19.30
N ARG A 225 -25.48 -8.17 -18.51
CA ARG A 225 -24.70 -6.95 -18.77
C ARG A 225 -23.32 -7.28 -19.33
N PRO A 226 -22.70 -6.38 -20.10
CA PRO A 226 -21.32 -6.53 -20.51
C PRO A 226 -20.42 -6.70 -19.27
N ALA A 227 -19.72 -7.83 -19.18
CA ALA A 227 -18.92 -8.21 -18.03
C ALA A 227 -17.51 -8.64 -18.48
N PHE A 228 -16.49 -8.34 -17.65
CA PHE A 228 -15.10 -8.71 -17.93
C PHE A 228 -14.71 -9.99 -17.19
N ASP A 229 -14.36 -11.04 -17.93
CA ASP A 229 -13.97 -12.33 -17.36
C ASP A 229 -12.47 -12.36 -16.99
N ILE A 230 -12.19 -12.07 -15.71
CA ILE A 230 -10.82 -12.12 -15.19
C ILE A 230 -10.24 -13.54 -15.13
N ILE A 231 -11.08 -14.57 -14.98
CA ILE A 231 -10.61 -15.96 -14.83
C ILE A 231 -10.11 -16.47 -16.17
N GLU A 232 -10.83 -16.18 -17.25
CA GLU A 232 -10.39 -16.51 -18.61
C GLU A 232 -9.09 -15.78 -18.96
N ALA A 233 -8.99 -14.48 -18.64
CA ALA A 233 -7.78 -13.71 -18.87
C ALA A 233 -6.56 -14.31 -18.13
N LEU A 234 -6.73 -14.75 -16.89
CA LEU A 234 -5.67 -15.39 -16.10
C LEU A 234 -5.29 -16.78 -16.65
N GLN A 235 -6.24 -17.54 -17.20
CA GLN A 235 -5.99 -18.84 -17.82
C GLN A 235 -5.13 -18.73 -19.08
N ILE A 236 -5.31 -17.67 -19.86
CA ILE A 236 -4.56 -17.42 -21.11
C ILE A 236 -3.12 -16.95 -20.84
N VAL A 237 -2.90 -16.25 -19.72
CA VAL A 237 -1.61 -15.65 -19.37
C VAL A 237 -0.71 -16.59 -18.55
N SER A 238 -1.29 -17.64 -17.97
CA SER A 238 -0.59 -18.66 -17.16
C SER A 238 0.02 -19.75 -18.02
#